data_AF-A0A6H0KMT6-F1
#
_entry.id   AF-A0A6H0KMT6-F1
#
_cell.length_a   1.000
_cell.length_b   1.000
_cell.length_c   1.000
_cell.angle_alpha   90.00
_cell.angle_beta   90.00
_cell.angle_gamma   90.00
#
_symmetry.space_group_name_H-M   'P 1'
#
loop_
_entity.id
_entity.type
_entity.pdbx_description
1 polymer ?
#
loop_
_entity_poly.entity_id
_entity_poly.type
_entity_poly.pdbx_seq_one_letter_code
_entity_poly.pdbx_strand_id
1 'polypeptide(L)'
;MEVIESKWYKKDGANTAFIEDVEKQLNTTLPKQYKSFLLWSNGGEGKLGDNYIYIWAIEDIIAYNHDYGIQKYLQKEYLAWMVILDIFFICLTIVYIGWIWEI
;
A
#
# COMPACT_ATOMS: atom_id res chain seq x y z
N MET A 1 0.03 -32.18 6.89
CA MET A 1 0.55 -31.06 6.08
C MET A 1 -0.61 -30.11 5.91
N GLU A 2 -0.60 -28.96 6.59
CA GLU A 2 -1.62 -27.93 6.37
C GLU A 2 -1.38 -27.29 5.01
N VAL A 3 -2.41 -27.26 4.18
CA VAL A 3 -2.37 -26.55 2.90
C VAL A 3 -2.64 -25.09 3.22
N ILE A 4 -1.59 -24.27 3.19
CA ILE A 4 -1.75 -22.82 3.34
C ILE A 4 -2.28 -22.28 2.01
N GLU A 5 -3.58 -22.04 1.95
CA GLU A 5 -4.20 -21.41 0.78
C GLU A 5 -3.94 -19.91 0.80
N SER A 6 -3.27 -19.42 -0.25
CA SER A 6 -3.14 -18.00 -0.52
C SER A 6 -3.90 -17.68 -1.79
N LYS A 7 -4.95 -16.86 -1.66
CA LYS A 7 -5.80 -16.46 -2.78
C LYS A 7 -5.79 -14.96 -2.92
N TRP A 8 -5.38 -14.49 -4.09
CA TRP A 8 -5.36 -13.08 -4.45
C TRP A 8 -6.38 -12.81 -5.56
N TYR A 9 -7.28 -11.86 -5.34
CA TYR A 9 -8.21 -11.34 -6.33
C TYR A 9 -7.53 -10.21 -7.09
N LYS A 10 -6.76 -10.61 -8.10
CA LYS A 10 -5.96 -9.73 -8.95
C LYS A 10 -6.85 -8.74 -9.72
N LYS A 11 -6.46 -7.46 -9.71
CA LYS A 11 -6.97 -6.43 -10.62
C LYS A 11 -6.02 -6.24 -11.81
N ASP A 12 -6.46 -5.49 -12.81
CA ASP A 12 -5.57 -5.09 -13.91
C ASP A 12 -4.40 -4.26 -13.39
N GLY A 13 -3.27 -4.31 -14.10
CA GLY A 13 -2.08 -3.57 -13.73
C GLY A 13 -2.26 -2.07 -13.87
N ALA A 14 -1.60 -1.30 -13.02
CA ALA A 14 -1.63 0.16 -13.07
C ALA A 14 -0.89 0.67 -14.32
N ASN A 15 -1.34 1.82 -14.84
CA ASN A 15 -0.61 2.51 -15.91
C ASN A 15 0.64 3.19 -15.33
N THR A 16 1.79 2.96 -15.93
CA THR A 16 3.08 3.56 -15.54
C THR A 16 3.00 5.08 -15.45
N ALA A 17 2.31 5.74 -16.38
CA ALA A 17 2.15 7.20 -16.37
C ALA A 17 1.41 7.69 -15.12
N PHE A 18 0.42 6.91 -14.65
CA PHE A 18 -0.34 7.25 -13.44
C PHE A 18 0.50 7.10 -12.18
N ILE A 19 1.35 6.06 -12.11
CA ILE A 19 2.30 5.89 -11.01
C ILE A 19 3.26 7.09 -10.96
N GLU A 20 3.80 7.52 -12.09
CA GLU A 20 4.71 8.67 -12.17
C GLU A 20 4.02 9.98 -11.76
N ASP A 21 2.76 10.17 -12.13
CA ASP A 21 2.01 11.37 -11.76
C ASP A 21 1.69 11.40 -10.25
N VAL A 22 1.43 10.24 -9.63
CA VAL A 22 1.29 10.15 -8.17
C VAL A 22 2.62 10.40 -7.46
N GLU A 23 3.75 9.89 -7.98
CA GLU A 23 5.09 10.19 -7.45
C GLU A 23 5.39 11.71 -7.50
N LYS A 24 5.05 12.39 -8.60
CA LYS A 24 5.18 13.85 -8.72
C LYS A 24 4.31 14.60 -7.71
N GLN A 25 3.05 14.20 -7.55
CA GLN A 25 2.14 14.84 -6.60
C GLN A 25 2.58 14.67 -5.15
N LEU A 26 3.11 13.50 -4.80
CA LEU A 26 3.65 13.21 -3.47
C LEU A 26 5.06 13.77 -3.27
N ASN A 27 5.69 14.30 -4.33
CA ASN A 27 7.09 14.73 -4.36
C ASN A 27 8.04 13.67 -3.77
N THR A 28 7.78 12.40 -4.06
CA THR A 28 8.53 11.25 -3.53
C THR A 28 8.50 10.08 -4.52
N THR A 29 9.47 9.18 -4.40
CA THR A 29 9.51 7.95 -5.21
C THR A 29 8.94 6.78 -4.42
N LEU A 30 8.01 6.06 -5.01
CA LEU A 30 7.47 4.84 -4.43
C LEU A 30 8.52 3.72 -4.45
N PRO A 31 8.53 2.84 -3.45
CA PRO A 31 9.44 1.69 -3.41
C PRO A 31 9.32 0.84 -4.68
N LYS A 32 10.46 0.42 -5.24
CA LYS A 32 10.52 -0.37 -6.49
C LYS A 32 9.61 -1.61 -6.44
N GLN A 33 9.59 -2.31 -5.31
CA GLN A 33 8.77 -3.50 -5.12
C GLN A 33 7.27 -3.18 -5.15
N TYR A 34 6.86 -2.05 -4.55
CA TYR A 34 5.48 -1.61 -4.58
C TYR A 34 5.04 -1.22 -6.00
N LYS A 35 5.91 -0.54 -6.76
CA LYS A 35 5.65 -0.25 -8.18
C LYS A 35 5.52 -1.53 -9.01
N SER A 36 6.43 -2.49 -8.84
CA SER A 36 6.33 -3.79 -9.52
C SER A 36 5.03 -4.52 -9.18
N PHE A 37 4.57 -4.42 -7.94
CA PHE A 37 3.28 -4.97 -7.52
C PHE A 37 2.12 -4.26 -8.22
N LEU A 38 2.07 -2.93 -8.21
CA LEU A 38 1.00 -2.15 -8.86
C LEU A 38 0.92 -2.41 -10.36
N LEU A 39 2.06 -2.56 -11.04
CA LEU A 39 2.12 -2.92 -12.46
C LEU A 39 1.56 -4.33 -12.73
N TRP A 40 1.64 -5.23 -11.75
CA TRP A 40 1.05 -6.56 -11.84
C TRP A 40 -0.44 -6.53 -11.46
N SER A 41 -0.82 -5.87 -10.37
CA SER A 41 -2.17 -5.72 -9.85
C SER A 41 -2.33 -4.34 -9.22
N ASN A 42 -3.15 -3.48 -9.83
CA ASN A 42 -3.44 -2.15 -9.29
C ASN A 42 -4.37 -2.26 -8.08
N GLY A 43 -3.77 -2.42 -6.91
CA GLY A 43 -4.49 -2.80 -5.70
C GLY A 43 -5.06 -4.22 -5.80
N GLY A 44 -6.12 -4.45 -5.05
CA GLY A 44 -6.81 -5.74 -4.97
C GLY A 44 -6.83 -6.26 -3.54
N GLU A 45 -7.35 -7.47 -3.39
CA GLU A 45 -7.60 -8.05 -2.09
C GLU A 45 -7.39 -9.55 -2.10
N GLY A 46 -7.14 -10.12 -0.94
CA GLY A 46 -6.91 -11.55 -0.87
C GLY A 46 -6.67 -12.05 0.54
N LYS A 47 -6.79 -13.36 0.68
CA LYS A 47 -6.41 -14.06 1.90
C LYS A 47 -5.02 -14.66 1.69
N LEU A 48 -4.02 -14.15 2.42
CA LEU A 48 -2.66 -14.69 2.43
C LEU A 48 -2.43 -15.38 3.78
N GLY A 49 -2.47 -16.71 3.79
CA GLY A 49 -2.52 -17.49 5.03
C GLY A 49 -3.80 -17.17 5.81
N ASP A 50 -3.67 -16.68 7.04
CA ASP A 50 -4.81 -16.28 7.87
C ASP A 50 -5.19 -14.79 7.75
N ASN A 51 -4.37 -14.01 7.06
CA ASN A 51 -4.57 -12.56 6.95
C ASN A 51 -5.38 -12.21 5.71
N TYR A 52 -6.45 -11.44 5.89
CA TYR A 52 -7.13 -10.78 4.78
C TYR A 52 -6.49 -9.42 4.53
N ILE A 53 -6.01 -9.21 3.32
CA ILE A 53 -5.27 -8.03 2.91
C ILE A 53 -6.06 -7.28 1.85
N TYR A 54 -6.20 -5.97 2.03
CA TYR A 54 -6.78 -5.06 1.05
C TYR A 54 -5.78 -3.96 0.69
N ILE A 55 -5.27 -3.99 -0.55
CA ILE A 55 -4.33 -3.00 -1.09
C ILE A 55 -5.09 -2.02 -1.97
N TRP A 56 -4.88 -0.73 -1.72
CA TRP A 56 -5.51 0.34 -2.49
C TRP A 56 -4.94 0.44 -3.90
N ALA A 57 -5.81 0.85 -4.82
CA ALA A 57 -5.39 1.25 -6.15
C ALA A 57 -4.60 2.56 -6.08
N ILE A 58 -3.67 2.76 -7.02
CA ILE A 58 -2.75 3.91 -7.00
C ILE A 58 -3.48 5.25 -7.06
N GLU A 59 -4.63 5.27 -7.74
CA GLU A 59 -5.51 6.43 -7.91
C GLU A 59 -6.06 6.95 -6.58
N ASP A 60 -6.27 6.05 -5.62
CA ASP A 60 -6.93 6.38 -4.36
C ASP A 60 -5.92 6.68 -3.23
N ILE A 61 -4.62 6.41 -3.43
CA ILE A 61 -3.58 6.54 -2.39
C ILE A 61 -3.56 7.94 -1.80
N ILE A 62 -3.60 8.98 -2.63
CA ILE A 62 -3.53 10.37 -2.15
C ILE A 62 -4.78 10.72 -1.34
N ALA A 63 -5.96 10.37 -1.84
CA ALA A 63 -7.23 10.64 -1.18
C ALA A 63 -7.30 9.95 0.18
N TYR A 64 -7.00 8.65 0.25
CA TYR A 64 -7.03 7.92 1.51
C TYR A 64 -5.99 8.42 2.51
N ASN A 65 -4.76 8.74 2.08
CA ASN A 65 -3.75 9.29 2.99
C ASN A 65 -4.19 10.64 3.59
N HIS A 66 -4.87 11.47 2.80
CA HIS A 66 -5.47 12.71 3.26
C HIS A 66 -6.61 12.45 4.25
N ASP A 67 -7.56 11.59 3.90
CA ASP A 67 -8.76 11.29 4.70
C ASP A 67 -8.43 10.64 6.05
N TYR A 68 -7.47 9.71 6.06
CA TYR A 68 -6.98 9.09 7.30
C TYR A 68 -5.98 9.97 8.05
N GLY A 69 -5.62 11.13 7.50
CA GLY A 69 -4.71 12.08 8.14
C GLY A 69 -3.33 11.48 8.43
N ILE A 70 -2.85 10.58 7.57
CA ILE A 70 -1.59 9.83 7.82
C ILE A 70 -0.44 10.81 8.07
N GLN A 71 -0.30 11.82 7.22
CA GLN A 71 0.74 12.84 7.35
C GLN A 71 0.46 13.85 8.48
N LYS A 72 -0.78 13.93 8.97
CA LYS A 72 -1.15 14.77 10.11
C LYS A 72 -0.74 14.12 11.44
N TYR A 73 -0.92 12.81 11.56
CA TYR A 73 -0.62 12.07 12.79
C TYR A 73 0.80 11.53 12.86
N LEU A 74 1.44 11.31 11.70
CA LEU A 74 2.82 10.83 11.60
C LEU A 74 3.73 11.95 11.07
N GLN A 75 4.40 11.69 9.95
CA GLN A 75 5.25 12.64 9.25
C GLN A 75 5.01 12.53 7.74
N LYS A 76 5.50 13.51 6.97
CA LYS A 76 5.29 13.57 5.51
C LYS A 76 5.90 12.38 4.75
N GLU A 77 6.87 11.69 5.35
CA GLU A 77 7.58 10.54 4.80
C GLU A 77 6.77 9.23 4.90
N TYR A 78 5.65 9.24 5.61
CA TYR A 78 4.80 8.07 5.81
C TYR A 78 3.63 8.07 4.83
N LEU A 79 3.48 6.94 4.14
CA LEU A 79 2.38 6.68 3.22
C LEU A 79 1.74 5.33 3.52
N ALA A 80 0.42 5.35 3.72
CA ALA A 80 -0.40 4.15 3.80
C ALA A 80 -0.80 3.70 2.40
N TRP A 81 -0.78 2.39 2.16
CA TRP A 81 -1.12 1.78 0.86
C TRP A 81 -2.01 0.55 1.01
N MET A 82 -2.30 0.14 2.24
CA MET A 82 -3.01 -1.08 2.56
C MET A 82 -3.70 -0.98 3.92
N VAL A 83 -4.83 -1.68 4.05
CA VAL A 83 -5.57 -1.85 5.31
C VAL A 83 -5.84 -3.33 5.56
N ILE A 84 -5.74 -3.76 6.81
CA ILE A 84 -6.21 -5.06 7.30
C ILE A 84 -7.20 -4.78 8.43
N LEU A 85 -8.51 -4.95 8.21
CA LEU A 85 -9.54 -4.97 9.28
C LEU A 85 -9.27 -3.94 10.40
N ASP A 86 -9.18 -2.65 10.03
CA ASP A 86 -8.90 -1.47 10.88
C ASP A 86 -7.43 -1.21 11.31
N ILE A 87 -6.47 -2.03 10.86
CA ILE A 87 -5.02 -1.80 11.03
C ILE A 87 -4.41 -1.29 9.72
N PHE A 88 -3.88 -0.07 9.73
CA PHE A 88 -3.15 0.51 8.60
C PHE A 88 -1.73 -0.03 8.55
N PHE A 89 -1.32 -0.57 7.41
CA PHE A 89 0.10 -0.82 7.15
C PHE A 89 0.69 0.37 6.41
N ILE A 90 1.68 1.00 7.04
CA ILE A 90 2.37 2.17 6.52
C ILE A 90 3.72 1.70 5.98
N CYS A 91 4.06 2.04 4.74
CA CYS A 91 5.43 1.88 4.25
C CYS A 91 6.18 3.19 4.51
N LEU A 92 7.30 3.05 5.20
CA LEU A 92 8.31 4.10 5.31
C LEU A 92 8.89 4.30 3.91
N THR A 93 8.75 5.50 3.33
CA THR A 93 9.35 5.83 2.02
C THR A 93 10.90 5.90 2.08
N ILE A 94 11.50 5.46 3.19
CA ILE A 94 12.93 5.27 3.39
C ILE A 94 13.09 3.91 4.06
N VAL A 95 13.82 2.99 3.42
CA VAL A 95 14.17 1.66 3.91
C VAL A 95 14.33 1.63 5.43
N TYR A 96 13.38 1.09 6.17
CA TYR A 96 13.56 0.36 7.44
C TYR A 96 12.23 -0.29 7.83
N ILE A 97 12.20 -1.62 7.74
CA ILE A 97 11.18 -2.44 8.41
C ILE A 97 11.41 -2.25 9.91
N GLY A 98 10.55 -1.47 10.55
CA GLY A 98 10.58 -1.19 11.98
C GLY A 98 9.15 -1.19 12.49
N TRP A 99 8.86 -2.21 13.28
CA TRP A 99 7.61 -2.45 14.01
C TRP A 99 7.10 -1.16 14.67
N ILE A 100 5.87 -0.76 14.37
CA ILE A 100 5.11 0.20 15.19
C ILE A 100 3.85 -0.54 15.65
N TRP A 101 3.98 -1.18 16.81
CA TRP A 101 2.90 -1.42 17.75
C TRP A 101 3.35 -0.75 19.07
N GLU A 102 2.40 -0.12 19.75
CA GLU A 102 2.50 0.66 21.00
C GLU A 102 2.90 2.14 20.88
N ILE A 103 1.90 2.99 20.62
CA ILE A 103 1.57 4.16 21.46
C ILE A 103 0.05 4.24 21.58
#